data_AF-L9X9X3-F1
#
_entry.id   AF-L9X9X3-F1
#
_cell.length_a   1.000
_cell.length_b   1.000
_cell.length_c   1.000
_cell.angle_alpha   90.00
_cell.angle_beta   90.00
_cell.angle_gamma   90.00
#
_symmetry.space_group_name_H-M   'P 1'
#
loop_
_entity.id
_entity.type
_entity.pdbx_description
1 polymer ?
#
loop_
_entity_poly.entity_id
_entity_poly.type
_entity_poly.pdbx_seq_one_letter_code
_entity_poly.pdbx_strand_id
1 'polypeptide(L)'
;MSAPNRATLWGRTLVDELAKGGLEAVCISPGSRSTPLTVAFAESDIEVFSHLDERSGAYFALGRARRTGEPTALVCTSGTAAANFHPAVIEADQARVPLLVLTADRPHELRDSGANQTIDQVKLYGDAVRWYAELPDPEADERKVRSLRTTAARALAETVGSPAGPVHLNCPFRKPLEPTETEEIPDSFAETLAGRGRESAFVEAHTGRPTLEPSSDAVGDLADALATADRPLIVAGPADPVDLVELEPATVLALADRVGAPVLADPLSGLRFGEDVSDGPVYGGYDAYVDALPEPDVVVRFGASPTSKPIRQVLAAADADQYLLDPAGEWREATFTATDLLAATPESVFEGILERLEEVDEAVGSDDEWLERFERAERAHWEVLEGGLEADALERDPFEGAVLATVFTEAPDPATIVVANSMPIRDADRFARPRAADLTVLGNRGASGIDGTASTALGAGSATDDPLVLVTGDLSFYHDSNGLLAVDRCGVDATIVLLDNDGGGIFQKLPIADFEPPFTDQFETPHGLEFEPLAALYGLEFERVAPADFATAYRRSLERAGTQVLALEFDSQANHRRREELETRLEAALTTD
;
A
#
# COMPACT_ATOMS: atom_id res chain seq x y z
N MET A 1 -27.50 25.84 7.82
CA MET A 1 -27.62 24.65 8.69
C MET A 1 -27.92 25.12 10.11
N SER A 2 -29.02 24.66 10.70
CA SER A 2 -29.30 24.85 12.13
C SER A 2 -28.54 23.81 12.95
N ALA A 3 -28.09 24.19 14.14
CA ALA A 3 -27.40 23.28 15.06
C ALA A 3 -27.77 23.61 16.51
N PRO A 4 -27.90 22.59 17.37
CA PRO A 4 -28.36 22.76 18.75
C PRO A 4 -27.30 23.40 19.66
N ASN A 5 -26.02 23.27 19.33
CA ASN A 5 -24.92 23.95 20.01
C ASN A 5 -23.71 24.11 19.09
N ARG A 6 -22.71 24.86 19.57
CA ARG A 6 -21.51 25.21 18.78
C ARG A 6 -20.69 23.99 18.38
N ALA A 7 -20.59 22.97 19.22
CA ALA A 7 -19.84 21.76 18.91
C ALA A 7 -20.49 21.01 17.73
N THR A 8 -21.82 20.81 17.78
CA THR A 8 -22.58 20.21 16.67
C THR A 8 -22.52 21.04 15.40
N LEU A 9 -22.59 22.39 15.49
CA LEU A 9 -22.43 23.28 14.32
C LEU A 9 -21.10 23.03 13.62
N TRP A 10 -20.01 22.95 14.38
CA TRP A 10 -18.67 22.75 13.86
C TRP A 10 -18.47 21.35 13.28
N GLY A 11 -18.91 20.31 13.99
CA GLY A 11 -18.87 18.93 13.50
C GLY A 11 -19.60 18.78 12.16
N ARG A 12 -20.85 19.25 12.08
CA ARG A 12 -21.64 19.17 10.85
C ARG A 12 -21.10 20.04 9.73
N THR A 13 -20.55 21.23 10.04
CA THR A 13 -19.95 22.09 9.02
C THR A 13 -18.69 21.46 8.43
N LEU A 14 -17.84 20.86 9.28
CA LEU A 14 -16.63 20.18 8.82
C LEU A 14 -17.00 19.00 7.92
N VAL A 15 -17.91 18.13 8.36
CA VAL A 15 -18.32 16.95 7.58
C VAL A 15 -19.05 17.34 6.29
N ASP A 16 -19.95 18.33 6.30
CA ASP A 16 -20.60 18.85 5.09
C ASP A 16 -19.58 19.33 4.06
N GLU A 17 -18.53 20.00 4.52
CA GLU A 17 -17.46 20.46 3.64
C GLU A 17 -16.60 19.32 3.10
N LEU A 18 -16.27 18.34 3.94
CA LEU A 18 -15.50 17.17 3.51
C LEU A 18 -16.27 16.32 2.50
N ALA A 19 -17.57 16.10 2.73
CA ALA A 19 -18.45 15.39 1.79
C ALA A 19 -18.51 16.10 0.43
N LYS A 20 -18.70 17.43 0.43
CA LYS A 20 -18.68 18.25 -0.80
C LYS A 20 -17.33 18.29 -1.49
N GLY A 21 -16.25 18.04 -0.74
CA GLY A 21 -14.89 17.90 -1.26
C GLY A 21 -14.57 16.51 -1.81
N GLY A 22 -15.51 15.56 -1.79
CA GLY A 22 -15.33 14.20 -2.32
C GLY A 22 -14.84 13.16 -1.32
N LEU A 23 -14.91 13.42 -0.01
CA LEU A 23 -14.62 12.38 0.98
C LEU A 23 -15.76 11.34 0.99
N GLU A 24 -15.44 10.08 0.72
CA GLU A 24 -16.44 9.01 0.61
C GLU A 24 -16.50 8.08 1.83
N ALA A 25 -15.40 7.93 2.56
CA ALA A 25 -15.30 6.99 3.67
C ALA A 25 -14.56 7.54 4.90
N VAL A 26 -14.96 7.07 6.08
CA VAL A 26 -14.32 7.39 7.36
C VAL A 26 -14.28 6.19 8.31
N CYS A 27 -13.12 5.98 8.94
CA CYS A 27 -12.95 5.05 10.05
C CYS A 27 -13.04 5.79 11.38
N ILE A 28 -13.96 5.37 12.25
CA ILE A 28 -14.25 6.03 13.53
C ILE A 28 -13.98 5.09 14.70
N SER A 29 -13.17 5.57 15.65
CA SER A 29 -12.97 4.94 16.95
C SER A 29 -13.79 5.63 18.06
N PRO A 30 -14.39 4.85 18.98
CA PRO A 30 -15.37 5.37 19.92
C PRO A 30 -14.74 6.30 20.96
N GLY A 31 -15.44 7.39 21.29
CA GLY A 31 -15.08 8.19 22.46
C GLY A 31 -15.93 9.44 22.64
N SER A 32 -15.87 10.01 23.85
CA SER A 32 -16.74 11.15 24.21
C SER A 32 -16.27 12.47 23.61
N ARG A 33 -14.96 12.73 23.47
CA ARG A 33 -14.50 14.03 22.95
C ARG A 33 -14.80 14.19 21.45
N SER A 34 -14.83 13.09 20.71
CA SER A 34 -15.12 13.03 19.28
C SER A 34 -16.61 13.04 18.94
N THR A 35 -17.52 13.08 19.93
CA THR A 35 -18.98 13.10 19.70
C THR A 35 -19.43 14.06 18.61
N PRO A 36 -18.95 15.32 18.53
CA PRO A 36 -19.38 16.24 17.47
C PRO A 36 -19.04 15.77 16.06
N LEU A 37 -17.89 15.12 15.87
CA LEU A 37 -17.46 14.55 14.59
C LEU A 37 -18.20 13.25 14.31
N THR A 38 -18.24 12.34 15.27
CA THR A 38 -18.89 11.03 15.12
C THR A 38 -20.37 11.15 14.76
N VAL A 39 -21.10 12.04 15.43
CA VAL A 39 -22.52 12.28 15.11
C VAL A 39 -22.67 12.91 13.74
N ALA A 40 -21.80 13.86 13.37
CA ALA A 40 -21.87 14.51 12.07
C ALA A 40 -21.63 13.54 10.91
N PHE A 41 -20.64 12.65 11.01
CA PHE A 41 -20.41 11.60 10.01
C PHE A 41 -21.56 10.60 9.95
N ALA A 42 -22.09 10.18 11.10
CA ALA A 42 -23.24 9.26 11.14
C ALA A 42 -24.54 9.85 10.57
N GLU A 43 -24.64 11.18 10.47
CA GLU A 43 -25.76 11.90 9.83
C GLU A 43 -25.50 12.25 8.36
N SER A 44 -24.31 11.93 7.82
CA SER A 44 -23.90 12.25 6.45
C SER A 44 -24.06 11.05 5.50
N ASP A 45 -23.84 11.28 4.21
CA ASP A 45 -23.82 10.22 3.18
C ASP A 45 -22.44 9.52 3.06
N ILE A 46 -21.44 9.94 3.86
CA ILE A 46 -20.12 9.32 3.91
C ILE A 46 -20.24 7.95 4.58
N GLU A 47 -19.60 6.94 4.00
CA GLU A 47 -19.54 5.59 4.55
C GLU A 47 -18.75 5.55 5.87
N VAL A 48 -19.33 4.97 6.92
CA VAL A 48 -18.75 4.97 8.28
C VAL A 48 -18.36 3.56 8.70
N PHE A 49 -17.07 3.33 8.91
CA PHE A 49 -16.52 2.10 9.46
C PHE A 49 -16.19 2.28 10.96
N SER A 50 -16.70 1.39 11.82
CA SER A 50 -16.53 1.51 13.28
C SER A 50 -15.50 0.52 13.81
N HIS A 51 -14.39 1.05 14.33
CA HIS A 51 -13.28 0.25 14.87
C HIS A 51 -13.08 0.49 16.38
N LEU A 52 -12.91 -0.59 17.14
CA LEU A 52 -12.66 -0.48 18.59
C LEU A 52 -11.19 -0.16 18.90
N ASP A 53 -10.27 -0.73 18.13
CA ASP A 53 -8.83 -0.51 18.24
C ASP A 53 -8.44 0.60 17.24
N GLU A 54 -7.93 1.73 17.73
CA GLU A 54 -7.51 2.84 16.88
C GLU A 54 -6.41 2.44 15.89
N ARG A 55 -5.46 1.59 16.30
CA ARG A 55 -4.34 1.19 15.43
C ARG A 55 -4.87 0.37 14.25
N SER A 56 -5.68 -0.65 14.53
CA SER A 56 -6.29 -1.47 13.48
C SER A 56 -7.23 -0.65 12.60
N GLY A 57 -8.03 0.26 13.17
CA GLY A 57 -8.87 1.18 12.39
C GLY A 57 -8.07 2.12 11.47
N ALA A 58 -6.88 2.54 11.88
CA ALA A 58 -5.99 3.34 11.05
C ALA A 58 -5.40 2.56 9.87
N TYR A 59 -5.00 1.31 10.08
CA TYR A 59 -4.56 0.45 8.99
C TYR A 59 -5.70 0.00 8.07
N PHE A 60 -6.93 -0.13 8.57
CA PHE A 60 -8.09 -0.32 7.72
C PHE A 60 -8.30 0.88 6.78
N ALA A 61 -8.25 2.10 7.30
CA ALA A 61 -8.31 3.31 6.47
C ALA A 61 -7.16 3.36 5.44
N LEU A 62 -5.94 3.00 5.86
CA LEU A 62 -4.77 2.89 4.98
C LEU A 62 -5.02 1.91 3.84
N GLY A 63 -5.54 0.72 4.14
CA GLY A 63 -5.85 -0.31 3.15
C GLY A 63 -6.88 0.15 2.13
N ARG A 64 -7.97 0.78 2.61
CA ARG A 64 -9.02 1.32 1.74
C ARG A 64 -8.48 2.41 0.82
N ALA A 65 -7.77 3.40 1.38
CA ALA A 65 -7.16 4.50 0.62
C ALA A 65 -6.08 4.01 -0.36
N ARG A 66 -5.36 2.94 -0.03
CA ARG A 66 -4.39 2.31 -0.93
C ARG A 66 -5.07 1.62 -2.12
N ARG A 67 -6.22 0.96 -1.90
CA ARG A 67 -6.98 0.30 -2.98
C ARG A 67 -7.63 1.29 -3.93
N THR A 68 -8.16 2.40 -3.42
CA THR A 68 -8.91 3.36 -4.24
C THR A 68 -8.07 4.50 -4.81
N GLY A 69 -6.93 4.81 -4.20
CA GLY A 69 -6.19 6.05 -4.50
C GLY A 69 -6.87 7.31 -3.96
N GLU A 70 -7.99 7.17 -3.24
CA GLU A 70 -8.83 8.25 -2.72
C GLU A 70 -8.67 8.44 -1.21
N PRO A 71 -8.91 9.66 -0.68
CA PRO A 71 -8.73 9.93 0.73
C PRO A 71 -9.69 9.13 1.60
N THR A 72 -9.16 8.45 2.62
CA THR A 72 -9.97 7.87 3.71
C THR A 72 -9.70 8.60 5.01
N ALA A 73 -10.77 9.02 5.70
CA ALA A 73 -10.64 9.78 6.93
C ALA A 73 -10.55 8.88 8.18
N LEU A 74 -9.91 9.39 9.22
CA LEU A 74 -9.78 8.78 10.54
C LEU A 74 -10.34 9.71 11.62
N VAL A 75 -11.15 9.20 12.53
CA VAL A 75 -11.67 9.95 13.68
C VAL A 75 -11.42 9.20 14.96
N CYS A 76 -10.78 9.87 15.92
CA CYS A 76 -10.67 9.36 17.29
C CYS A 76 -10.95 10.44 18.33
N THR A 77 -11.18 10.00 19.56
CA THR A 77 -11.18 10.88 20.72
C THR A 77 -9.77 11.36 21.06
N SER A 78 -9.68 12.32 21.97
CA SER A 78 -8.41 12.81 22.51
C SER A 78 -7.64 11.76 23.31
N GLY A 79 -6.33 11.95 23.48
CA GLY A 79 -5.45 11.12 24.32
C GLY A 79 -4.65 10.11 23.50
N THR A 80 -4.29 8.98 24.10
CA THR A 80 -3.50 7.93 23.45
C THR A 80 -4.18 7.31 22.22
N ALA A 81 -5.50 7.46 22.09
CA ALA A 81 -6.24 7.13 20.88
C ALA A 81 -5.59 7.76 19.62
N ALA A 82 -5.26 9.05 19.67
CA ALA A 82 -4.55 9.71 18.58
C ALA A 82 -3.15 9.14 18.35
N ALA A 83 -2.43 8.75 19.41
CA ALA A 83 -1.09 8.16 19.27
C ALA A 83 -1.12 6.77 18.62
N ASN A 84 -2.19 6.00 18.78
CA ASN A 84 -2.35 4.69 18.13
C ASN A 84 -2.50 4.77 16.61
N PHE A 85 -2.87 5.93 16.05
CA PHE A 85 -2.86 6.14 14.60
C PHE A 85 -1.44 6.28 14.02
N HIS A 86 -0.43 6.56 14.85
CA HIS A 86 0.89 6.95 14.38
C HIS A 86 1.57 5.91 13.46
N PRO A 87 1.51 4.58 13.71
CA PRO A 87 2.14 3.62 12.80
C PRO A 87 1.55 3.67 11.38
N ALA A 88 0.22 3.74 11.25
CA ALA A 88 -0.44 3.87 9.95
C ALA A 88 -0.17 5.25 9.30
N VAL A 89 -0.04 6.31 10.09
CA VAL A 89 0.38 7.64 9.57
C VAL A 89 1.79 7.60 8.99
N ILE A 90 2.73 6.93 9.66
CA ILE A 90 4.10 6.75 9.13
C ILE A 90 4.07 5.91 7.85
N GLU A 91 3.32 4.81 7.82
CA GLU A 91 3.19 4.00 6.61
C GLU A 91 2.57 4.81 5.46
N ALA A 92 1.52 5.59 5.74
CA ALA A 92 0.86 6.45 4.75
C ALA A 92 1.78 7.55 4.22
N ASP A 93 2.61 8.14 5.07
CA ASP A 93 3.62 9.12 4.66
C ASP A 93 4.64 8.49 3.68
N GLN A 94 5.23 7.37 4.08
CA GLN A 94 6.28 6.71 3.31
C GLN A 94 5.79 6.06 2.01
N ALA A 95 4.53 5.59 2.00
CA ALA A 95 3.90 4.97 0.83
C ALA A 95 2.92 5.89 0.10
N ARG A 96 2.90 7.19 0.45
CA ARG A 96 2.07 8.23 -0.19
C ARG A 96 0.57 7.88 -0.25
N VAL A 97 0.04 7.29 0.83
CA VAL A 97 -1.37 6.92 0.95
C VAL A 97 -2.19 8.10 1.48
N PRO A 98 -3.28 8.49 0.80
CA PRO A 98 -4.06 9.66 1.17
C PRO A 98 -4.93 9.41 2.43
N LEU A 99 -4.44 9.83 3.60
CA LEU A 99 -5.19 9.75 4.86
C LEU A 99 -5.57 11.13 5.41
N LEU A 100 -6.80 11.28 5.89
CA LEU A 100 -7.24 12.49 6.59
C LEU A 100 -7.49 12.21 8.08
N VAL A 101 -6.56 12.61 8.94
CA VAL A 101 -6.60 12.34 10.37
C VAL A 101 -7.30 13.47 11.14
N LEU A 102 -8.43 13.16 11.77
CA LEU A 102 -9.24 14.07 12.56
C LEU A 102 -9.21 13.66 14.04
N THR A 103 -8.38 14.30 14.85
CA THR A 103 -8.29 14.00 16.29
C THR A 103 -9.09 14.99 17.10
N ALA A 104 -10.11 14.54 17.82
CA ALA A 104 -10.81 15.41 18.75
C ALA A 104 -9.90 15.78 19.93
N ASP A 105 -10.00 17.00 20.43
CA ASP A 105 -9.13 17.50 21.49
C ASP A 105 -9.89 18.34 22.53
N ARG A 106 -9.23 18.62 23.64
CA ARG A 106 -9.70 19.52 24.69
C ARG A 106 -9.46 20.97 24.29
N PRO A 107 -10.31 21.89 24.78
CA PRO A 107 -10.10 23.31 24.57
C PRO A 107 -8.79 23.75 25.27
N HIS A 108 -8.21 24.84 24.79
CA HIS A 108 -6.85 25.25 25.14
C HIS A 108 -6.62 25.38 26.65
N GLU A 109 -7.61 25.86 27.41
CA GLU A 109 -7.50 26.06 28.87
C GLU A 109 -7.37 24.76 29.69
N LEU A 110 -7.59 23.58 29.08
CA LEU A 110 -7.43 22.27 29.74
C LEU A 110 -6.13 21.56 29.35
N ARG A 111 -5.32 22.14 28.46
CA ARG A 111 -4.00 21.61 28.12
C ARG A 111 -3.01 21.94 29.22
N ASP A 112 -2.06 21.03 29.45
CA ASP A 112 -1.03 21.14 30.50
C ASP A 112 -1.59 21.41 31.92
N SER A 113 -2.87 21.08 32.15
CA SER A 113 -3.55 21.33 33.42
C SER A 113 -3.71 20.06 34.26
N GLY A 114 -3.23 18.91 33.77
CA GLY A 114 -3.52 17.58 34.33
C GLY A 114 -4.97 17.11 34.09
N ALA A 115 -5.70 17.74 33.16
CA ALA A 115 -7.06 17.33 32.83
C ALA A 115 -7.10 15.91 32.24
N ASN A 116 -8.04 15.09 32.73
CA ASN A 116 -8.12 13.68 32.36
C ASN A 116 -8.12 13.42 30.84
N GLN A 117 -7.33 12.43 30.41
CA GLN A 117 -7.17 11.96 29.03
C GLN A 117 -6.62 13.05 28.08
N THR A 118 -6.04 14.15 28.56
CA THR A 118 -5.46 15.23 27.74
C THR A 118 -3.96 15.03 27.57
N ILE A 119 -3.48 15.04 26.33
CA ILE A 119 -2.05 15.00 25.97
C ILE A 119 -1.72 16.18 25.07
N ASP A 120 -0.45 16.39 24.75
CA ASP A 120 -0.07 17.30 23.67
C ASP A 120 -0.35 16.65 22.32
N GLN A 121 -1.39 17.12 21.62
CA GLN A 121 -1.73 16.68 20.27
C GLN A 121 -1.25 17.66 19.19
N VAL A 122 -0.55 18.73 19.58
CA VAL A 122 -0.04 19.72 18.63
C VAL A 122 1.13 19.10 17.86
N LYS A 123 0.98 18.97 16.54
CA LYS A 123 1.96 18.30 15.67
C LYS A 123 2.36 16.91 16.17
N LEU A 124 1.39 16.15 16.68
CA LEU A 124 1.62 14.81 17.27
C LEU A 124 2.41 13.86 16.35
N TYR A 125 2.21 13.98 15.04
CA TYR A 125 2.84 13.15 14.02
C TYR A 125 4.07 13.79 13.37
N GLY A 126 4.51 14.96 13.84
CA GLY A 126 5.70 15.65 13.33
C GLY A 126 5.64 15.90 11.82
N ASP A 127 6.69 15.49 11.13
CA ASP A 127 6.85 15.67 9.67
C ASP A 127 6.23 14.51 8.86
N ALA A 128 5.67 13.50 9.52
CA ALA A 128 4.96 12.40 8.85
C ALA A 128 3.55 12.82 8.37
N VAL A 129 3.29 14.12 8.18
CA VAL A 129 2.04 14.64 7.60
C VAL A 129 2.34 15.74 6.59
N ARG A 130 1.59 15.75 5.48
CA ARG A 130 1.67 16.78 4.43
C ARG A 130 1.28 18.14 4.98
N TRP A 131 0.26 18.16 5.83
CA TRP A 131 -0.21 19.38 6.47
C TRP A 131 -0.78 19.11 7.86
N TYR A 132 -0.51 20.04 8.78
CA TYR A 132 -1.10 20.08 10.11
C TYR A 132 -1.87 21.38 10.29
N ALA A 133 -3.08 21.30 10.83
CA ALA A 133 -3.78 22.45 11.35
C ALA A 133 -4.54 22.14 12.63
N GLU A 134 -4.56 23.14 13.51
CA GLU A 134 -5.42 23.16 14.66
C GLU A 134 -6.65 24.03 14.37
N LEU A 135 -7.84 23.45 14.53
CA LEU A 135 -9.08 24.19 14.40
C LEU A 135 -9.27 25.11 15.62
N PRO A 136 -9.84 26.32 15.46
CA PRO A 136 -10.12 27.18 16.60
C PRO A 136 -11.32 26.66 17.40
N ASP A 137 -11.48 27.19 18.62
CA ASP A 137 -12.64 26.89 19.47
C ASP A 137 -13.98 27.13 18.73
N PRO A 138 -14.95 26.20 18.84
CA PRO A 138 -16.25 26.32 18.19
C PRO A 138 -17.03 27.58 18.57
N GLU A 139 -17.38 28.38 17.57
CA GLU A 139 -18.22 29.58 17.69
C GLU A 139 -19.12 29.75 16.47
N ALA A 140 -20.33 30.32 16.69
CA ALA A 140 -21.25 30.75 15.63
C ALA A 140 -20.87 32.15 15.13
N ASP A 141 -19.67 32.26 14.55
CA ASP A 141 -19.13 33.46 13.94
C ASP A 141 -18.89 33.22 12.44
N GLU A 142 -19.33 34.16 11.59
CA GLU A 142 -19.31 33.97 10.15
C GLU A 142 -17.88 33.81 9.61
N ARG A 143 -16.91 34.55 10.16
CA ARG A 143 -15.52 34.47 9.73
C ARG A 143 -14.89 33.14 10.16
N LYS A 144 -15.11 32.71 11.40
CA LYS A 144 -14.56 31.44 11.91
C LYS A 144 -15.13 30.23 11.18
N VAL A 145 -16.43 30.21 10.91
CA VAL A 145 -17.06 29.09 10.18
C VAL A 145 -16.65 29.07 8.69
N ARG A 146 -16.45 30.23 8.04
CA ARG A 146 -15.82 30.25 6.70
C ARG A 146 -14.38 29.74 6.74
N SER A 147 -13.63 30.07 7.79
CA SER A 147 -12.28 29.54 7.99
C SER A 147 -12.28 28.04 8.18
N LEU A 148 -13.22 27.47 8.96
CA LEU A 148 -13.39 26.03 9.12
C LEU A 148 -13.60 25.34 7.77
N ARG A 149 -14.54 25.85 6.96
CA ARG A 149 -14.81 25.29 5.62
C ARG A 149 -13.58 25.36 4.72
N THR A 150 -12.91 26.52 4.69
CA THR A 150 -11.68 26.70 3.92
C THR A 150 -10.57 25.75 4.37
N THR A 151 -10.44 25.54 5.69
CA THR A 151 -9.48 24.59 6.28
C THR A 151 -9.79 23.15 5.89
N ALA A 152 -11.06 22.75 5.89
CA ALA A 152 -11.47 21.40 5.50
C ALA A 152 -11.19 21.12 4.01
N ALA A 153 -11.55 22.06 3.13
CA ALA A 153 -11.25 21.96 1.71
C ALA A 153 -9.74 21.89 1.44
N ARG A 154 -8.95 22.72 2.16
CA ARG A 154 -7.48 22.64 2.09
C ARG A 154 -6.97 21.29 2.60
N ALA A 155 -7.51 20.78 3.71
CA ALA A 155 -7.07 19.51 4.27
C ALA A 155 -7.18 18.37 3.25
N LEU A 156 -8.32 18.26 2.57
CA LEU A 156 -8.52 17.27 1.51
C LEU A 156 -7.55 17.48 0.34
N ALA A 157 -7.39 18.73 -0.13
CA ALA A 157 -6.49 19.04 -1.24
C ALA A 157 -5.02 18.66 -0.93
N GLU A 158 -4.56 18.86 0.31
CA GLU A 158 -3.20 18.49 0.75
C GLU A 158 -3.07 16.96 0.94
N THR A 159 -4.16 16.25 1.26
CA THR A 159 -4.17 14.78 1.38
C THR A 159 -3.92 14.10 0.03
N VAL A 160 -4.48 14.64 -1.06
CA VAL A 160 -4.38 14.10 -2.43
C VAL A 160 -3.37 14.85 -3.30
N GLY A 161 -2.51 15.67 -2.70
CA GLY A 161 -1.49 16.45 -3.42
C GLY A 161 -0.41 15.58 -4.08
N SER A 162 0.64 16.22 -4.58
CA SER A 162 1.85 15.52 -5.05
C SER A 162 3.03 15.97 -4.18
N PRO A 163 3.51 15.14 -3.23
CA PRO A 163 3.07 13.76 -2.94
C PRO A 163 1.75 13.69 -2.15
N ALA A 164 0.96 12.64 -2.39
CA ALA A 164 -0.19 12.31 -1.56
C ALA A 164 0.28 11.83 -0.18
N GLY A 165 -0.59 11.88 0.82
CA GLY A 165 -0.21 11.44 2.15
C GLY A 165 -1.14 11.88 3.28
N PRO A 166 -0.74 11.60 4.53
CA PRO A 166 -1.54 11.92 5.70
C PRO A 166 -1.61 13.43 5.97
N VAL A 167 -2.78 13.93 6.35
CA VAL A 167 -3.01 15.30 6.86
C VAL A 167 -3.64 15.22 8.23
N HIS A 168 -3.24 16.08 9.16
CA HIS A 168 -3.75 16.07 10.53
C HIS A 168 -4.51 17.35 10.88
N LEU A 169 -5.81 17.22 11.14
CA LEU A 169 -6.63 18.25 11.77
C LEU A 169 -6.85 17.92 13.25
N ASN A 170 -6.33 18.77 14.12
CA ASN A 170 -6.64 18.72 15.55
C ASN A 170 -7.90 19.54 15.85
N CYS A 171 -8.92 18.91 16.44
CA CYS A 171 -10.28 19.45 16.56
C CYS A 171 -10.66 19.69 18.03
N PRO A 172 -10.33 20.84 18.65
CA PRO A 172 -10.74 21.13 20.01
C PRO A 172 -12.24 21.36 20.12
N PHE A 173 -12.89 20.68 21.10
CA PHE A 173 -14.31 20.85 21.38
C PHE A 173 -14.57 21.18 22.85
N ARG A 174 -15.43 22.15 23.13
CA ARG A 174 -15.95 22.44 24.49
C ARG A 174 -17.33 21.79 24.67
N LYS A 175 -17.66 21.42 25.92
CA LYS A 175 -18.99 20.92 26.28
C LYS A 175 -20.05 22.03 26.13
N PRO A 176 -21.32 21.71 25.82
CA PRO A 176 -21.87 20.36 25.56
C PRO A 176 -21.36 19.77 24.23
N LEU A 177 -21.09 18.45 24.21
CA LEU A 177 -20.52 17.78 23.04
C LEU A 177 -21.62 17.10 22.22
N GLU A 178 -22.62 16.58 22.91
CA GLU A 178 -23.82 15.96 22.40
C GLU A 178 -24.72 17.03 21.75
N PRO A 179 -25.59 16.67 20.78
CA PRO A 179 -26.53 17.59 20.13
C PRO A 179 -27.66 18.04 21.08
N THR A 180 -27.29 18.79 22.12
CA THR A 180 -28.19 19.36 23.14
C THR A 180 -28.45 20.82 22.82
N GLU A 181 -29.72 21.21 22.82
CA GLU A 181 -30.16 22.59 22.51
C GLU A 181 -29.59 23.62 23.49
N THR A 182 -29.12 24.74 22.94
CA THR A 182 -28.54 25.88 23.65
C THR A 182 -28.91 27.18 22.95
N GLU A 183 -28.91 28.31 23.67
CA GLU A 183 -29.16 29.64 23.09
C GLU A 183 -27.91 30.28 22.46
N GLU A 184 -26.89 29.49 22.15
CA GLU A 184 -25.57 29.97 21.72
C GLU A 184 -25.47 30.33 20.24
N ILE A 185 -26.45 29.92 19.43
CA ILE A 185 -26.47 30.06 17.97
C ILE A 185 -27.74 30.82 17.57
N PRO A 186 -27.64 32.04 17.02
CA PRO A 186 -28.81 32.75 16.51
C PRO A 186 -29.43 32.03 15.32
N ASP A 187 -30.76 31.96 15.23
CA ASP A 187 -31.47 31.35 14.08
C ASP A 187 -31.03 31.95 12.73
N SER A 188 -30.77 33.25 12.70
CA SER A 188 -30.29 33.95 11.51
C SER A 188 -28.91 33.48 11.04
N PHE A 189 -28.13 32.78 11.89
CA PHE A 189 -26.83 32.26 11.52
C PHE A 189 -26.94 31.19 10.42
N ALA A 190 -27.99 30.35 10.49
CA ALA A 190 -28.24 29.31 9.51
C ALA A 190 -28.44 29.87 8.09
N GLU A 191 -28.90 31.11 7.98
CA GLU A 191 -29.12 31.85 6.72
C GLU A 191 -27.86 32.55 6.20
N THR A 192 -26.80 32.67 6.99
CA THR A 192 -25.52 33.24 6.53
C THR A 192 -24.84 32.32 5.52
N LEU A 193 -23.93 32.87 4.70
CA LEU A 193 -23.15 32.05 3.78
C LEU A 193 -22.30 31.01 4.53
N ALA A 194 -21.79 31.35 5.72
CA ALA A 194 -21.02 30.41 6.52
C ALA A 194 -21.88 29.26 7.07
N GLY A 195 -23.06 29.58 7.60
CA GLY A 195 -23.98 28.62 8.19
C GLY A 195 -24.66 27.70 7.17
N ARG A 196 -25.02 28.20 5.98
CA ARG A 196 -25.64 27.38 4.92
C ARG A 196 -24.63 26.69 3.99
N GLY A 197 -23.40 27.19 3.91
CA GLY A 197 -22.41 26.71 2.95
C GLY A 197 -22.75 27.12 1.50
N ARG A 198 -22.14 26.43 0.54
CA ARG A 198 -22.46 26.48 -0.89
C ARG A 198 -23.06 25.15 -1.34
N GLU A 199 -23.53 25.09 -2.59
CA GLU A 199 -23.98 23.84 -3.20
C GLU A 199 -22.80 22.85 -3.34
N SER A 200 -21.67 23.32 -3.87
CA SER A 200 -20.39 22.63 -3.87
C SER A 200 -19.52 23.01 -2.67
N ALA A 201 -18.28 22.52 -2.64
CA ALA A 201 -17.29 22.92 -1.64
C ALA A 201 -17.15 24.45 -1.57
N PHE A 202 -16.92 24.96 -0.36
CA PHE A 202 -16.64 26.36 -0.10
C PHE A 202 -15.38 26.84 -0.82
N VAL A 203 -14.41 25.95 -1.02
CA VAL A 203 -13.30 26.12 -1.95
C VAL A 203 -13.18 24.85 -2.78
N GLU A 204 -13.40 24.96 -4.09
CA GLU A 204 -13.10 23.89 -5.03
C GLU A 204 -11.60 23.93 -5.33
N ALA A 205 -10.88 22.90 -4.89
CA ALA A 205 -9.47 22.74 -5.19
C ALA A 205 -9.31 21.87 -6.44
N HIS A 206 -8.65 22.42 -7.46
CA HIS A 206 -8.22 21.66 -8.62
C HIS A 206 -6.71 21.48 -8.52
N THR A 207 -6.29 20.28 -8.13
CA THR A 207 -4.89 19.88 -8.09
C THR A 207 -4.52 19.22 -9.41
N GLY A 208 -3.26 19.36 -9.81
CA GLY A 208 -2.68 18.65 -10.95
C GLY A 208 -1.41 17.94 -10.54
N ARG A 209 -0.96 16.99 -11.36
CA ARG A 209 0.31 16.30 -11.16
C ARG A 209 1.39 16.90 -12.09
N PRO A 210 2.65 16.98 -11.65
CA PRO A 210 3.73 17.43 -12.51
C PRO A 210 3.91 16.52 -13.73
N THR A 211 4.06 17.13 -14.91
CA THR A 211 4.38 16.45 -16.16
C THR A 211 5.56 17.14 -16.83
N LEU A 212 6.25 16.44 -17.73
CA LEU A 212 7.22 17.04 -18.64
C LEU A 212 6.62 17.11 -20.03
N GLU A 213 6.82 18.24 -20.71
CA GLU A 213 6.43 18.34 -22.12
C GLU A 213 7.28 17.37 -22.95
N PRO A 214 6.70 16.69 -23.96
CA PRO A 214 7.45 15.82 -24.86
C PRO A 214 8.67 16.55 -25.42
N SER A 215 8.52 17.82 -25.82
CA SER A 215 9.59 18.68 -26.37
C SER A 215 10.76 19.01 -25.44
N SER A 216 10.67 18.70 -24.14
CA SER A 216 11.69 19.05 -23.15
C SER A 216 13.01 18.31 -23.37
N ASP A 217 14.12 18.98 -22.99
CA ASP A 217 15.46 18.39 -23.08
C ASP A 217 15.55 17.10 -22.26
N ALA A 218 14.99 17.05 -21.05
CA ALA A 218 15.03 15.86 -20.19
C ALA A 218 14.35 14.63 -20.81
N VAL A 219 13.19 14.81 -21.47
CA VAL A 219 12.51 13.72 -22.19
C VAL A 219 13.30 13.34 -23.44
N GLY A 220 13.90 14.31 -24.13
CA GLY A 220 14.77 14.07 -25.28
C GLY A 220 16.04 13.29 -24.93
N ASP A 221 16.75 13.71 -23.90
CA ASP A 221 17.98 13.07 -23.43
C ASP A 221 17.72 11.60 -23.02
N LEU A 222 16.61 11.35 -22.32
CA LEU A 222 16.18 10.00 -21.97
C LEU A 222 15.77 9.17 -23.21
N ALA A 223 15.01 9.74 -24.14
CA ALA A 223 14.64 9.07 -25.37
C ALA A 223 15.89 8.68 -26.19
N ASP A 224 16.86 9.58 -26.32
CA ASP A 224 18.12 9.33 -27.03
C ASP A 224 18.99 8.27 -26.32
N ALA A 225 19.05 8.32 -24.98
CA ALA A 225 19.76 7.32 -24.17
C ALA A 225 19.15 5.92 -24.38
N LEU A 226 17.82 5.78 -24.23
CA LEU A 226 17.13 4.51 -24.49
C LEU A 226 17.28 4.05 -25.94
N ALA A 227 17.28 4.98 -26.89
CA ALA A 227 17.37 4.65 -28.30
C ALA A 227 18.73 4.10 -28.73
N THR A 228 19.78 4.47 -28.00
CA THR A 228 21.17 4.09 -28.30
C THR A 228 21.72 3.04 -27.32
N ALA A 229 20.94 2.63 -26.33
CA ALA A 229 21.31 1.64 -25.34
C ALA A 229 21.46 0.23 -25.96
N ASP A 230 22.55 -0.44 -25.62
CA ASP A 230 22.77 -1.85 -25.96
C ASP A 230 21.99 -2.78 -25.01
N ARG A 231 21.76 -2.35 -23.75
CA ARG A 231 21.14 -3.14 -22.68
C ARG A 231 20.20 -2.26 -21.82
N PRO A 232 19.17 -1.65 -22.43
CA PRO A 232 18.20 -0.84 -21.70
C PRO A 232 17.43 -1.71 -20.70
N LEU A 233 17.00 -1.13 -19.58
CA LEU A 233 16.26 -1.82 -18.53
C LEU A 233 15.18 -0.90 -17.95
N ILE A 234 13.97 -1.43 -17.78
CA ILE A 234 12.90 -0.73 -17.05
C ILE A 234 12.68 -1.46 -15.72
N VAL A 235 12.69 -0.74 -14.61
CA VAL A 235 12.43 -1.28 -13.27
C VAL A 235 11.24 -0.57 -12.65
N ALA A 236 10.15 -1.31 -12.49
CA ALA A 236 8.93 -0.83 -11.86
C ALA A 236 8.87 -1.34 -10.42
N GLY A 237 9.08 -0.44 -9.46
CA GLY A 237 8.97 -0.75 -8.03
C GLY A 237 7.52 -0.68 -7.53
N PRO A 238 7.29 -0.82 -6.21
CA PRO A 238 5.96 -0.67 -5.62
C PRO A 238 5.31 0.66 -5.99
N ALA A 239 4.10 0.62 -6.52
CA ALA A 239 3.38 1.80 -7.00
C ALA A 239 2.77 2.63 -5.86
N ASP A 240 2.66 3.94 -6.10
CA ASP A 240 1.83 4.81 -5.26
C ASP A 240 0.34 4.51 -5.57
N PRO A 241 -0.60 4.68 -4.62
CA PRO A 241 -2.01 4.36 -4.84
C PRO A 241 -2.66 5.05 -6.04
N VAL A 242 -2.25 6.29 -6.32
CA VAL A 242 -2.75 7.06 -7.46
C VAL A 242 -2.21 6.51 -8.78
N ASP A 243 -0.96 6.02 -8.80
CA ASP A 243 -0.35 5.46 -10.00
C ASP A 243 -0.97 4.10 -10.37
N LEU A 244 -1.53 3.36 -9.41
CA LEU A 244 -2.31 2.14 -9.69
C LEU A 244 -3.57 2.41 -10.53
N VAL A 245 -4.01 3.67 -10.61
CA VAL A 245 -5.21 4.09 -11.34
C VAL A 245 -4.86 4.86 -12.62
N GLU A 246 -3.77 5.64 -12.61
CA GLU A 246 -3.45 6.59 -13.69
C GLU A 246 -2.35 6.13 -14.66
N LEU A 247 -1.48 5.18 -14.29
CA LEU A 247 -0.45 4.66 -15.19
C LEU A 247 -1.07 3.56 -16.05
N GLU A 248 -1.05 3.72 -17.37
CA GLU A 248 -1.55 2.72 -18.30
C GLU A 248 -0.44 1.70 -18.59
N PRO A 249 -0.60 0.40 -18.21
CA PRO A 249 0.42 -0.61 -18.46
C PRO A 249 0.82 -0.71 -19.92
N ALA A 250 -0.15 -0.56 -20.83
CA ALA A 250 0.07 -0.57 -22.27
C ALA A 250 1.08 0.50 -22.75
N THR A 251 1.10 1.69 -22.14
CA THR A 251 2.08 2.74 -22.49
C THR A 251 3.50 2.30 -22.13
N VAL A 252 3.69 1.71 -20.95
CA VAL A 252 5.00 1.20 -20.51
C VAL A 252 5.48 0.08 -21.42
N LEU A 253 4.60 -0.86 -21.75
CA LEU A 253 4.93 -2.02 -22.58
C LEU A 253 5.19 -1.63 -24.04
N ALA A 254 4.44 -0.67 -24.58
CA ALA A 254 4.69 -0.13 -25.92
C ALA A 254 6.08 0.51 -26.00
N LEU A 255 6.51 1.26 -24.96
CA LEU A 255 7.87 1.78 -24.88
C LEU A 255 8.90 0.66 -24.77
N ALA A 256 8.67 -0.30 -23.87
CA ALA A 256 9.57 -1.43 -23.65
C ALA A 256 9.82 -2.22 -24.94
N ASP A 257 8.77 -2.53 -25.70
CA ASP A 257 8.85 -3.17 -27.01
C ASP A 257 9.59 -2.30 -28.03
N ARG A 258 9.30 -1.00 -28.04
CA ARG A 258 9.90 -0.06 -29.00
C ARG A 258 11.41 0.05 -28.86
N VAL A 259 11.97 -0.13 -27.65
CA VAL A 259 13.41 -0.01 -27.37
C VAL A 259 14.07 -1.35 -27.03
N GLY A 260 13.31 -2.45 -27.01
CA GLY A 260 13.80 -3.77 -26.63
C GLY A 260 14.27 -3.85 -25.17
N ALA A 261 13.54 -3.22 -24.24
CA ALA A 261 13.86 -3.22 -22.82
C ALA A 261 13.04 -4.26 -22.04
N PRO A 262 13.68 -5.13 -21.24
CA PRO A 262 12.97 -5.93 -20.24
C PRO A 262 12.38 -5.04 -19.14
N VAL A 263 11.16 -5.38 -18.71
CA VAL A 263 10.46 -4.72 -17.59
C VAL A 263 10.52 -5.63 -16.38
N LEU A 264 11.30 -5.23 -15.37
CA LEU A 264 11.35 -5.91 -14.07
C LEU A 264 10.24 -5.33 -13.20
N ALA A 265 9.12 -6.03 -13.15
CA ALA A 265 7.92 -5.58 -12.44
C ALA A 265 7.87 -6.17 -11.02
N ASP A 266 8.02 -5.33 -9.98
CA ASP A 266 7.70 -5.70 -8.60
C ASP A 266 6.24 -6.18 -8.52
N PRO A 267 5.89 -7.17 -7.68
CA PRO A 267 4.51 -7.62 -7.53
C PRO A 267 3.54 -6.49 -7.18
N LEU A 268 4.01 -5.39 -6.58
CA LEU A 268 3.21 -4.22 -6.22
C LEU A 268 3.30 -3.07 -7.22
N SER A 269 3.89 -3.30 -8.40
CA SER A 269 4.10 -2.25 -9.41
C SER A 269 2.87 -1.88 -10.24
N GLY A 270 1.84 -2.74 -10.23
CA GLY A 270 0.70 -2.63 -11.15
C GLY A 270 1.00 -3.13 -12.58
N LEU A 271 2.22 -3.61 -12.87
CA LEU A 271 2.61 -4.05 -14.22
C LEU A 271 2.84 -5.57 -14.34
N ARG A 272 2.89 -6.29 -13.22
CA ARG A 272 3.13 -7.74 -13.24
C ARG A 272 1.88 -8.56 -13.64
N PHE A 273 0.70 -7.97 -13.48
CA PHE A 273 -0.59 -8.61 -13.73
C PHE A 273 -1.48 -7.67 -14.55
N GLY A 274 -2.14 -8.19 -15.59
CA GLY A 274 -3.01 -7.42 -16.48
C GLY A 274 -3.04 -8.01 -17.89
N GLU A 275 -4.04 -7.64 -18.70
CA GLU A 275 -4.26 -8.24 -20.03
C GLU A 275 -3.03 -8.11 -20.95
N ASP A 276 -2.30 -7.00 -20.87
CA ASP A 276 -1.16 -6.71 -21.74
C ASP A 276 0.13 -7.49 -21.37
N VAL A 277 0.16 -8.16 -20.20
CA VAL A 277 1.36 -8.87 -19.71
C VAL A 277 1.77 -10.02 -20.62
N SER A 278 0.83 -10.69 -21.31
CA SER A 278 1.15 -11.84 -22.16
C SER A 278 1.91 -11.49 -23.43
N ASP A 279 1.85 -10.23 -23.87
CA ASP A 279 2.37 -9.79 -25.15
C ASP A 279 3.65 -8.93 -25.03
N GLY A 280 3.99 -8.49 -23.81
CA GLY A 280 5.15 -7.62 -23.54
C GLY A 280 6.29 -8.26 -22.74
N PRO A 281 7.46 -7.62 -22.65
CA PRO A 281 8.67 -8.15 -22.02
C PRO A 281 8.64 -7.98 -20.48
N VAL A 282 7.58 -8.46 -19.83
CA VAL A 282 7.42 -8.40 -18.37
C VAL A 282 8.04 -9.62 -17.71
N TYR A 283 8.96 -9.37 -16.78
CA TYR A 283 9.69 -10.41 -16.06
C TYR A 283 9.36 -10.36 -14.58
N GLY A 284 9.06 -11.51 -13.98
CA GLY A 284 8.75 -11.64 -12.56
C GLY A 284 9.67 -12.58 -11.79
N GLY A 285 10.50 -13.37 -12.48
CA GLY A 285 11.46 -14.29 -11.86
C GLY A 285 12.83 -13.67 -11.57
N TYR A 286 13.03 -12.39 -11.89
CA TYR A 286 14.33 -11.71 -11.88
C TYR A 286 15.07 -11.80 -10.53
N ASP A 287 14.36 -11.91 -9.40
CA ASP A 287 14.99 -12.00 -8.07
C ASP A 287 15.89 -13.23 -7.97
N ALA A 288 15.67 -14.24 -8.81
CA ALA A 288 16.43 -15.48 -8.81
C ALA A 288 17.64 -15.48 -9.75
N TYR A 289 17.70 -14.62 -10.77
CA TYR A 289 18.71 -14.73 -11.83
C TYR A 289 19.33 -13.41 -12.32
N VAL A 290 18.85 -12.25 -11.88
CA VAL A 290 19.31 -10.96 -12.44
C VAL A 290 20.82 -10.75 -12.29
N ASP A 291 21.42 -11.25 -11.20
CA ASP A 291 22.86 -11.18 -10.93
C ASP A 291 23.71 -12.03 -11.91
N ALA A 292 23.09 -12.95 -12.65
CA ALA A 292 23.75 -13.78 -13.66
C ALA A 292 23.73 -13.13 -15.06
N LEU A 293 23.00 -12.03 -15.23
CA LEU A 293 22.90 -11.30 -16.50
C LEU A 293 23.96 -10.19 -16.57
N PRO A 294 24.40 -9.80 -17.78
CA PRO A 294 25.24 -8.62 -17.96
C PRO A 294 24.61 -7.34 -17.38
N GLU A 295 25.44 -6.42 -16.89
CA GLU A 295 24.98 -5.14 -16.34
C GLU A 295 24.29 -4.28 -17.42
N PRO A 296 23.14 -3.65 -17.12
CA PRO A 296 22.51 -2.70 -18.05
C PRO A 296 23.41 -1.48 -18.28
N ASP A 297 23.18 -0.75 -19.36
CA ASP A 297 23.85 0.53 -19.66
C ASP A 297 22.92 1.75 -19.51
N VAL A 298 21.60 1.56 -19.67
CA VAL A 298 20.58 2.56 -19.36
C VAL A 298 19.46 1.93 -18.54
N VAL A 299 19.05 2.58 -17.44
CA VAL A 299 17.96 2.12 -16.57
C VAL A 299 16.92 3.22 -16.38
N VAL A 300 15.65 2.89 -16.52
CA VAL A 300 14.53 3.76 -16.11
C VAL A 300 13.81 3.15 -14.92
N ARG A 301 13.63 3.94 -13.87
CA ARG A 301 13.05 3.52 -12.60
C ARG A 301 11.86 4.38 -12.23
N PHE A 302 10.79 3.76 -11.77
CA PHE A 302 9.63 4.45 -11.20
C PHE A 302 8.98 3.59 -10.12
N GLY A 303 8.09 4.21 -9.34
CA GLY A 303 7.61 3.65 -8.08
C GLY A 303 8.66 3.73 -6.97
N ALA A 304 8.39 3.10 -5.83
CA ALA A 304 9.32 3.04 -4.72
C ALA A 304 10.54 2.14 -5.02
N SER A 305 11.53 2.11 -4.13
CA SER A 305 12.66 1.18 -4.27
C SER A 305 12.15 -0.27 -4.37
N PRO A 306 12.62 -1.08 -5.35
CA PRO A 306 12.16 -2.46 -5.56
C PRO A 306 12.28 -3.32 -4.31
N THR A 307 11.42 -4.33 -4.15
CA THR A 307 11.50 -5.30 -3.04
C THR A 307 12.75 -6.18 -3.13
N SER A 308 13.11 -6.60 -4.34
CA SER A 308 14.25 -7.46 -4.62
C SER A 308 15.58 -6.85 -4.17
N LYS A 309 16.35 -7.65 -3.42
CA LYS A 309 17.72 -7.29 -3.04
C LYS A 309 18.70 -7.45 -4.21
N PRO A 310 18.69 -8.56 -4.96
CA PRO A 310 19.46 -8.72 -6.20
C PRO A 310 19.35 -7.54 -7.16
N ILE A 311 18.14 -7.08 -7.50
CA ILE A 311 17.97 -5.88 -8.35
C ILE A 311 18.75 -4.68 -7.77
N ARG A 312 18.57 -4.38 -6.48
CA ARG A 312 19.28 -3.25 -5.85
C ARG A 312 20.80 -3.42 -5.88
N GLN A 313 21.31 -4.65 -5.87
CA GLN A 313 22.75 -4.92 -5.99
C GLN A 313 23.24 -4.71 -7.42
N VAL A 314 22.50 -5.17 -8.43
CA VAL A 314 22.79 -4.90 -9.85
C VAL A 314 22.77 -3.40 -10.13
N LEU A 315 21.72 -2.69 -9.68
CA LEU A 315 21.62 -1.23 -9.84
C LEU A 315 22.79 -0.49 -9.17
N ALA A 316 23.20 -0.93 -7.99
CA ALA A 316 24.33 -0.31 -7.28
C ALA A 316 25.70 -0.60 -7.93
N ALA A 317 25.83 -1.70 -8.67
CA ALA A 317 27.07 -2.13 -9.30
C ALA A 317 27.23 -1.63 -10.74
N ALA A 318 26.12 -1.49 -11.47
CA ALA A 318 26.10 -1.14 -12.88
C ALA A 318 26.62 0.30 -13.12
N ASP A 319 27.55 0.43 -14.06
CA ASP A 319 28.00 1.71 -14.62
C ASP A 319 27.01 2.17 -15.71
N ALA A 320 25.76 2.41 -15.30
CA ALA A 320 24.63 2.74 -16.16
C ALA A 320 24.14 4.17 -15.93
N ASP A 321 23.59 4.79 -16.98
CA ASP A 321 22.78 6.00 -16.81
C ASP A 321 21.42 5.59 -16.21
N GLN A 322 21.10 6.09 -15.01
CA GLN A 322 19.92 5.66 -14.26
C GLN A 322 18.97 6.83 -14.04
N TYR A 323 17.84 6.78 -14.73
CA TYR A 323 16.79 7.78 -14.69
C TYR A 323 15.71 7.39 -13.68
N LEU A 324 15.48 8.23 -12.69
CA LEU A 324 14.41 8.07 -11.72
C LEU A 324 13.23 9.00 -12.07
N LEU A 325 12.06 8.42 -12.29
CA LEU A 325 10.81 9.16 -12.48
C LEU A 325 10.08 9.22 -11.14
N ASP A 326 9.89 10.43 -10.60
CA ASP A 326 9.13 10.63 -9.37
C ASP A 326 8.30 11.93 -9.43
N PRO A 327 6.96 11.85 -9.44
CA PRO A 327 6.09 13.03 -9.61
C PRO A 327 6.26 14.08 -8.52
N ALA A 328 6.62 13.67 -7.30
CA ALA A 328 6.85 14.58 -6.18
C ALA A 328 8.25 15.21 -6.21
N GLY A 329 9.11 14.78 -7.14
CA GLY A 329 10.51 15.20 -7.21
C GLY A 329 11.34 14.74 -6.01
N GLU A 330 10.92 13.65 -5.34
CA GLU A 330 11.66 13.09 -4.21
C GLU A 330 12.67 12.04 -4.66
N TRP A 331 13.79 11.96 -3.97
CA TRP A 331 14.83 10.97 -4.24
C TRP A 331 14.55 9.64 -3.55
N ARG A 332 13.57 8.88 -4.06
CA ARG A 332 13.29 7.49 -3.64
C ARG A 332 14.31 6.50 -4.22
N GLU A 333 15.60 6.78 -3.96
CA GLU A 333 16.77 6.07 -4.46
C GLU A 333 17.65 5.59 -3.30
N ALA A 334 17.58 4.29 -2.98
CA ALA A 334 18.35 3.68 -1.89
C ALA A 334 19.75 3.21 -2.31
N THR A 335 20.04 3.13 -3.61
CA THR A 335 21.30 2.66 -4.17
C THR A 335 22.28 3.80 -4.49
N PHE A 336 21.79 5.04 -4.50
CA PHE A 336 22.54 6.27 -4.77
C PHE A 336 23.22 6.30 -6.15
N THR A 337 22.61 5.65 -7.15
CA THR A 337 23.13 5.53 -8.52
C THR A 337 22.36 6.32 -9.55
N ALA A 338 21.17 6.83 -9.22
CA ALA A 338 20.42 7.73 -10.11
C ALA A 338 21.30 8.87 -10.64
N THR A 339 21.42 8.96 -11.98
CA THR A 339 22.12 10.05 -12.67
C THR A 339 21.18 11.24 -12.84
N ASP A 340 19.89 10.95 -13.06
CA ASP A 340 18.88 11.93 -13.42
C ASP A 340 17.59 11.68 -12.63
N LEU A 341 16.98 12.76 -12.14
CA LEU A 341 15.64 12.74 -11.57
C LEU A 341 14.71 13.54 -12.48
N LEU A 342 13.67 12.89 -13.00
CA LEU A 342 12.59 13.54 -13.73
C LEU A 342 11.39 13.68 -12.79
N ALA A 343 11.11 14.92 -12.39
CA ALA A 343 10.00 15.25 -11.49
C ALA A 343 8.65 15.31 -12.25
N ALA A 344 8.17 14.16 -12.72
CA ALA A 344 6.96 14.03 -13.52
C ALA A 344 6.30 12.66 -13.37
N THR A 345 5.03 12.55 -13.80
CA THR A 345 4.33 11.27 -13.90
C THR A 345 5.02 10.34 -14.91
N PRO A 346 5.21 9.05 -14.56
CA PRO A 346 5.76 8.07 -15.50
C PRO A 346 4.99 8.03 -16.82
N GLU A 347 3.65 8.07 -16.75
CA GLU A 347 2.78 8.13 -17.94
C GLU A 347 3.21 9.24 -18.91
N SER A 348 3.29 10.50 -18.42
CA SER A 348 3.63 11.64 -19.28
C SER A 348 5.04 11.55 -19.89
N VAL A 349 5.98 10.94 -19.17
CA VAL A 349 7.34 10.75 -19.67
C VAL A 349 7.37 9.67 -20.74
N PHE A 350 6.69 8.54 -20.52
CA PHE A 350 6.64 7.44 -21.48
C PHE A 350 5.90 7.82 -22.76
N GLU A 351 4.74 8.49 -22.66
CA GLU A 351 4.03 9.06 -23.82
C GLU A 351 4.95 10.00 -24.60
N GLY A 352 5.63 10.92 -23.91
CA GLY A 352 6.54 11.88 -24.55
C GLY A 352 7.75 11.24 -25.24
N ILE A 353 8.28 10.13 -24.70
CA ILE A 353 9.35 9.37 -25.35
C ILE A 353 8.81 8.66 -26.60
N LEU A 354 7.65 7.99 -26.50
CA LEU A 354 7.03 7.31 -27.63
C LEU A 354 6.77 8.28 -28.80
N GLU A 355 6.20 9.46 -28.53
CA GLU A 355 5.99 10.50 -29.54
C GLU A 355 7.30 10.88 -30.27
N ARG A 356 8.43 10.96 -29.55
CA ARG A 356 9.73 11.26 -30.16
C ARG A 356 10.27 10.11 -30.99
N LEU A 357 10.12 8.88 -30.51
CA LEU A 357 10.61 7.68 -31.20
C LEU A 357 9.78 7.34 -32.45
N GLU A 358 8.54 7.85 -32.57
CA GLU A 358 7.74 7.80 -33.80
C GLU A 358 8.31 8.69 -34.92
N GLU A 359 8.97 9.81 -34.58
CA GLU A 359 9.59 10.71 -35.56
C GLU A 359 10.88 10.13 -36.16
N VAL A 360 11.43 9.07 -35.56
CA VAL A 360 12.66 8.40 -35.97
C VAL A 360 12.32 7.11 -36.75
N ASP A 361 12.47 7.16 -38.08
CA ASP A 361 12.16 6.06 -39.03
C ASP A 361 13.05 4.80 -38.87
N GLU A 362 14.15 4.87 -38.10
CA GLU A 362 15.06 3.75 -37.89
C GLU A 362 14.57 2.79 -36.79
N ALA A 363 14.89 1.50 -36.93
CA ALA A 363 14.66 0.52 -35.88
C ALA A 363 15.55 0.87 -34.68
N VAL A 364 14.98 1.63 -33.76
CA VAL A 364 15.51 1.88 -32.43
C VAL A 364 15.35 0.61 -31.58
N GLY A 365 16.39 0.19 -30.87
CA GLY A 365 16.28 -0.92 -29.90
C GLY A 365 17.58 -1.69 -29.69
N SER A 366 17.64 -2.38 -28.55
CA SER A 366 18.74 -3.26 -28.17
C SER A 366 18.91 -4.45 -29.13
N ASP A 367 20.08 -5.10 -29.10
CA ASP A 367 20.32 -6.34 -29.84
C ASP A 367 19.30 -7.40 -29.38
N ASP A 368 18.66 -8.15 -30.30
CA ASP A 368 17.69 -9.22 -29.98
C ASP A 368 18.24 -10.18 -28.89
N GLU A 369 19.57 -10.30 -28.81
CA GLU A 369 20.31 -11.05 -27.80
C GLU A 369 20.04 -10.62 -26.35
N TRP A 370 19.71 -9.35 -26.07
CA TRP A 370 19.44 -8.86 -24.72
C TRP A 370 18.14 -9.44 -24.14
N LEU A 371 17.02 -9.28 -24.87
CA LEU A 371 15.73 -9.86 -24.49
C LEU A 371 15.81 -11.38 -24.46
N GLU A 372 16.45 -12.02 -25.43
CA GLU A 372 16.63 -13.48 -25.46
C GLU A 372 17.35 -14.02 -24.20
N ARG A 373 18.28 -13.26 -23.62
CA ARG A 373 18.94 -13.64 -22.34
C ARG A 373 17.95 -13.63 -21.17
N PHE A 374 17.09 -12.61 -21.08
CA PHE A 374 16.04 -12.56 -20.07
C PHE A 374 15.02 -13.68 -20.27
N GLU A 375 14.51 -13.88 -21.48
CA GLU A 375 13.58 -14.96 -21.80
C GLU A 375 14.14 -16.34 -21.43
N ARG A 376 15.43 -16.56 -21.70
CA ARG A 376 16.11 -17.80 -21.32
C ARG A 376 16.17 -17.98 -19.81
N ALA A 377 16.57 -16.94 -19.08
CA ALA A 377 16.71 -17.01 -17.64
C ALA A 377 15.36 -17.14 -16.92
N GLU A 378 14.35 -16.39 -17.37
CA GLU A 378 12.97 -16.45 -16.88
C GLU A 378 12.37 -17.83 -17.11
N ARG A 379 12.52 -18.40 -18.31
CA ARG A 379 12.07 -19.76 -18.62
C ARG A 379 12.76 -20.79 -17.72
N ALA A 380 14.08 -20.70 -17.55
CA ALA A 380 14.82 -21.62 -16.68
C ALA A 380 14.35 -21.53 -15.22
N HIS A 381 14.09 -20.32 -14.71
CA HIS A 381 13.53 -20.11 -13.37
C HIS A 381 12.17 -20.79 -13.20
N TRP A 382 11.24 -20.55 -14.12
CA TRP A 382 9.91 -21.16 -14.03
C TRP A 382 9.93 -22.68 -14.21
N GLU A 383 10.76 -23.23 -15.10
CA GLU A 383 10.94 -24.69 -15.24
C GLU A 383 11.49 -25.34 -13.96
N VAL A 384 12.47 -24.71 -13.30
CA VAL A 384 13.02 -25.18 -12.02
C VAL A 384 11.97 -25.15 -10.92
N LEU A 385 11.15 -24.10 -10.88
CA LEU A 385 10.06 -23.93 -9.92
C LEU A 385 8.94 -24.94 -10.15
N GLU A 386 8.46 -25.11 -11.39
CA GLU A 386 7.36 -26.02 -11.75
C GLU A 386 7.62 -27.45 -11.26
N GLY A 387 8.84 -27.97 -11.44
CA GLY A 387 9.21 -29.29 -10.90
C GLY A 387 9.28 -29.35 -9.36
N GLY A 388 9.34 -28.20 -8.69
CA GLY A 388 9.26 -28.07 -7.23
C GLY A 388 7.85 -27.88 -6.68
N LEU A 389 6.85 -27.60 -7.54
CA LEU A 389 5.44 -27.41 -7.17
C LEU A 389 4.60 -28.69 -7.29
N GLU A 390 5.15 -29.78 -7.84
CA GLU A 390 4.46 -31.07 -7.91
C GLU A 390 4.09 -31.59 -6.51
N ALA A 391 2.92 -32.23 -6.38
CA ALA A 391 2.42 -32.72 -5.08
C ALA A 391 3.42 -33.65 -4.38
N ASP A 392 3.99 -34.63 -5.10
CA ASP A 392 5.01 -35.54 -4.57
C ASP A 392 6.28 -34.80 -4.10
N ALA A 393 6.63 -33.67 -4.75
CA ALA A 393 7.75 -32.84 -4.35
C ALA A 393 7.42 -32.03 -3.08
N LEU A 394 6.22 -31.46 -2.98
CA LEU A 394 5.76 -30.71 -1.81
C LEU A 394 5.49 -31.60 -0.59
N GLU A 395 5.10 -32.87 -0.78
CA GLU A 395 5.01 -33.85 0.30
C GLU A 395 6.38 -34.16 0.90
N ARG A 396 7.43 -34.16 0.06
CA ARG A 396 8.80 -34.48 0.47
C ARG A 396 9.53 -33.27 1.05
N ASP A 397 9.46 -32.14 0.36
CA ASP A 397 10.24 -30.92 0.63
C ASP A 397 9.34 -29.65 0.52
N PRO A 398 8.38 -29.46 1.44
CA PRO A 398 7.48 -28.31 1.41
C PRO A 398 8.22 -26.99 1.65
N PHE A 399 7.73 -25.91 1.02
CA PHE A 399 8.23 -24.57 1.29
C PHE A 399 7.17 -23.49 1.05
N GLU A 400 7.32 -22.35 1.74
CA GLU A 400 6.38 -21.21 1.69
C GLU A 400 6.23 -20.63 0.28
N GLY A 401 7.31 -20.55 -0.49
CA GLY A 401 7.29 -20.00 -1.84
C GLY A 401 6.34 -20.72 -2.80
N ALA A 402 6.10 -22.03 -2.59
CA ALA A 402 5.11 -22.78 -3.36
C ALA A 402 3.67 -22.34 -3.07
N VAL A 403 3.40 -21.91 -1.83
CA VAL A 403 2.10 -21.38 -1.44
C VAL A 403 1.86 -20.06 -2.16
N LEU A 404 2.85 -19.16 -2.17
CA LEU A 404 2.75 -17.88 -2.91
C LEU A 404 2.56 -18.12 -4.41
N ALA A 405 3.37 -18.99 -5.02
CA ALA A 405 3.21 -19.35 -6.43
C ALA A 405 1.78 -19.84 -6.73
N THR A 406 1.24 -20.68 -5.85
CA THR A 406 -0.13 -21.20 -5.97
C THR A 406 -1.18 -20.10 -5.80
N VAL A 407 -1.03 -19.21 -4.81
CA VAL A 407 -1.96 -18.09 -4.58
C VAL A 407 -2.11 -17.25 -5.86
N PHE A 408 -1.01 -16.83 -6.48
CA PHE A 408 -1.07 -15.98 -7.68
C PHE A 408 -1.54 -16.74 -8.94
N THR A 409 -1.18 -18.03 -9.06
CA THR A 409 -1.60 -18.85 -10.20
C THR A 409 -3.10 -19.15 -10.17
N GLU A 410 -3.65 -19.41 -8.98
CA GLU A 410 -5.05 -19.85 -8.79
C GLU A 410 -5.98 -18.71 -8.32
N ALA A 411 -5.46 -17.48 -8.15
CA ALA A 411 -6.28 -16.33 -7.76
C ALA A 411 -7.41 -16.10 -8.78
N PRO A 412 -8.61 -15.69 -8.33
CA PRO A 412 -9.68 -15.27 -9.20
C PRO A 412 -9.27 -14.08 -10.08
N ASP A 413 -10.00 -13.89 -11.16
CA ASP A 413 -9.80 -12.79 -12.10
C ASP A 413 -11.17 -12.10 -12.30
N PRO A 414 -11.41 -10.91 -11.71
CA PRO A 414 -10.46 -10.11 -10.93
C PRO A 414 -10.26 -10.60 -9.48
N ALA A 415 -9.20 -10.14 -8.80
CA ALA A 415 -9.00 -10.33 -7.35
C ALA A 415 -8.14 -9.23 -6.71
N THR A 416 -8.33 -9.01 -5.40
CA THR A 416 -7.42 -8.20 -4.57
C THR A 416 -6.58 -9.11 -3.68
N ILE A 417 -5.26 -9.02 -3.79
CA ILE A 417 -4.31 -9.82 -3.01
C ILE A 417 -3.46 -8.88 -2.15
N VAL A 418 -3.54 -9.04 -0.83
CA VAL A 418 -2.69 -8.29 0.11
C VAL A 418 -1.61 -9.21 0.66
N VAL A 419 -0.35 -8.80 0.52
CA VAL A 419 0.80 -9.62 0.93
C VAL A 419 1.54 -8.93 2.08
N ALA A 420 1.72 -9.67 3.17
CA ALA A 420 2.43 -9.21 4.36
C ALA A 420 3.92 -8.94 4.09
N ASN A 421 4.51 -8.11 4.94
CA ASN A 421 5.96 -7.90 4.99
C ASN A 421 6.71 -9.18 5.42
N SER A 422 8.04 -9.08 5.50
CA SER A 422 8.94 -10.20 5.80
C SER A 422 9.09 -11.17 4.60
N MET A 423 9.03 -12.48 4.82
CA MET A 423 9.17 -13.49 3.75
C MET A 423 8.04 -13.49 2.72
N PRO A 424 6.74 -13.35 3.07
CA PRO A 424 5.64 -13.40 2.10
C PRO A 424 5.82 -12.47 0.89
N ILE A 425 6.11 -11.18 1.07
CA ILE A 425 6.30 -10.27 -0.07
C ILE A 425 7.54 -10.59 -0.90
N ARG A 426 8.60 -11.15 -0.29
CA ARG A 426 9.81 -11.57 -1.01
C ARG A 426 9.57 -12.84 -1.82
N ASP A 427 8.78 -13.76 -1.28
CA ASP A 427 8.36 -14.95 -1.99
C ASP A 427 7.35 -14.59 -3.09
N ALA A 428 6.48 -13.60 -2.90
CA ALA A 428 5.68 -13.03 -3.97
C ALA A 428 6.57 -12.46 -5.08
N ASP A 429 7.57 -11.64 -4.72
CA ASP A 429 8.51 -11.04 -5.68
C ASP A 429 9.26 -12.10 -6.50
N ARG A 430 9.66 -13.22 -5.88
CA ARG A 430 10.41 -14.30 -6.53
C ARG A 430 9.56 -15.35 -7.24
N PHE A 431 8.34 -15.63 -6.77
CA PHE A 431 7.55 -16.78 -7.20
C PHE A 431 6.16 -16.44 -7.76
N ALA A 432 5.70 -15.18 -7.68
CA ALA A 432 4.50 -14.75 -8.38
C ALA A 432 4.82 -14.52 -9.86
N ARG A 433 4.49 -15.52 -10.69
CA ARG A 433 4.68 -15.46 -12.14
C ARG A 433 3.79 -14.38 -12.76
N PRO A 434 4.31 -13.55 -13.69
CA PRO A 434 3.48 -12.63 -14.45
C PRO A 434 2.30 -13.37 -15.10
N ARG A 435 1.11 -12.76 -15.06
CA ARG A 435 -0.13 -13.41 -15.50
C ARG A 435 -1.08 -12.39 -16.14
N ALA A 436 -1.66 -12.78 -17.27
CA ALA A 436 -2.77 -12.05 -17.89
C ALA A 436 -4.07 -12.27 -17.08
N ALA A 437 -4.22 -11.53 -15.99
CA ALA A 437 -5.37 -11.50 -15.10
C ALA A 437 -5.41 -10.16 -14.35
N ASP A 438 -6.62 -9.66 -14.04
CA ASP A 438 -6.83 -8.43 -13.29
C ASP A 438 -6.62 -8.66 -11.78
N LEU A 439 -5.35 -8.65 -11.37
CA LEU A 439 -4.95 -8.82 -9.97
C LEU A 439 -4.44 -7.49 -9.40
N THR A 440 -5.18 -6.94 -8.46
CA THR A 440 -4.69 -5.81 -7.66
C THR A 440 -3.89 -6.33 -6.46
N VAL A 441 -2.58 -6.11 -6.47
CA VAL A 441 -1.69 -6.62 -5.41
C VAL A 441 -1.19 -5.48 -4.54
N LEU A 442 -1.42 -5.59 -3.23
CA LEU A 442 -1.14 -4.55 -2.25
C LEU A 442 -0.21 -5.05 -1.13
N GLY A 443 0.55 -4.12 -0.53
CA GLY A 443 1.38 -4.40 0.63
C GLY A 443 1.89 -3.11 1.29
N ASN A 444 2.20 -3.19 2.59
CA ASN A 444 2.68 -2.04 3.36
C ASN A 444 4.19 -1.88 3.23
N ARG A 445 4.66 -1.38 2.08
CA ARG A 445 6.09 -1.26 1.76
C ARG A 445 6.69 0.12 2.01
N GLY A 446 5.94 1.06 2.58
CA GLY A 446 6.47 2.37 2.97
C GLY A 446 7.49 2.25 4.11
N ALA A 447 7.03 1.82 5.29
CA ALA A 447 7.87 1.56 6.46
C ALA A 447 8.10 0.07 6.70
N SER A 448 7.43 -0.82 5.97
CA SER A 448 7.64 -2.27 6.03
C SER A 448 7.30 -2.93 7.38
N GLY A 449 6.35 -2.36 8.13
CA GLY A 449 5.91 -2.89 9.43
C GLY A 449 5.14 -4.22 9.32
N ILE A 450 5.26 -5.09 10.33
CA ILE A 450 4.44 -6.31 10.43
C ILE A 450 3.04 -6.02 10.99
N ASP A 451 2.86 -4.84 11.56
CA ASP A 451 1.65 -4.37 12.18
C ASP A 451 0.59 -3.95 11.15
N GLY A 452 -0.68 -4.13 11.50
CA GLY A 452 -1.79 -3.64 10.69
C GLY A 452 -2.10 -4.40 9.40
N THR A 453 -1.40 -5.51 9.12
CA THR A 453 -1.54 -6.21 7.83
C THR A 453 -2.96 -6.74 7.60
N ALA A 454 -3.58 -7.38 8.60
CA ALA A 454 -4.94 -7.90 8.49
C ALA A 454 -5.95 -6.76 8.29
N SER A 455 -5.82 -5.68 9.05
CA SER A 455 -6.66 -4.50 8.92
C SER A 455 -6.50 -3.83 7.56
N THR A 456 -5.28 -3.76 7.04
CA THR A 456 -5.00 -3.24 5.69
C THR A 456 -5.71 -4.08 4.63
N ALA A 457 -5.65 -5.41 4.73
CA ALA A 457 -6.34 -6.27 3.79
C ALA A 457 -7.85 -6.08 3.82
N LEU A 458 -8.45 -6.09 5.01
CA LEU A 458 -9.89 -5.88 5.18
C LEU A 458 -10.33 -4.48 4.73
N GLY A 459 -9.48 -3.47 4.94
CA GLY A 459 -9.70 -2.12 4.44
C GLY A 459 -9.73 -2.07 2.91
N ALA A 460 -8.77 -2.71 2.25
CA ALA A 460 -8.73 -2.82 0.80
C ALA A 460 -9.95 -3.57 0.25
N GLY A 461 -10.33 -4.69 0.86
CA GLY A 461 -11.53 -5.45 0.47
C GLY A 461 -12.83 -4.70 0.71
N SER A 462 -12.89 -3.74 1.64
CA SER A 462 -14.09 -2.91 1.83
C SER A 462 -14.37 -1.95 0.68
N ALA A 463 -13.42 -1.74 -0.22
CA ALA A 463 -13.54 -0.82 -1.34
C ALA A 463 -13.97 -1.48 -2.67
N THR A 464 -14.14 -2.80 -2.70
CA THR A 464 -14.42 -3.55 -3.92
C THR A 464 -15.27 -4.80 -3.63
N ASP A 465 -15.93 -5.32 -4.66
CA ASP A 465 -16.59 -6.63 -4.62
C ASP A 465 -15.65 -7.78 -5.06
N ASP A 466 -14.39 -7.46 -5.42
CA ASP A 466 -13.40 -8.46 -5.82
C ASP A 466 -13.10 -9.44 -4.67
N PRO A 467 -12.89 -10.74 -4.95
CA PRO A 467 -12.39 -11.67 -3.96
C PRO A 467 -11.10 -11.17 -3.29
N LEU A 468 -11.11 -11.11 -1.95
CA LEU A 468 -9.97 -10.68 -1.15
C LEU A 468 -9.15 -11.88 -0.66
N VAL A 469 -7.85 -11.84 -0.89
CA VAL A 469 -6.88 -12.81 -0.39
C VAL A 469 -5.83 -12.09 0.45
N LEU A 470 -5.62 -12.51 1.68
CA LEU A 470 -4.52 -12.06 2.52
C LEU A 470 -3.49 -13.18 2.65
N VAL A 471 -2.24 -12.95 2.27
CA VAL A 471 -1.12 -13.85 2.57
C VAL A 471 -0.28 -13.25 3.69
N THR A 472 -0.19 -13.93 4.83
CA THR A 472 0.47 -13.41 6.03
C THR A 472 1.33 -14.46 6.72
N GLY A 473 2.38 -13.99 7.40
CA GLY A 473 3.07 -14.80 8.41
C GLY A 473 2.32 -14.80 9.74
N ASP A 474 2.56 -15.81 10.55
CA ASP A 474 2.16 -15.98 11.96
C ASP A 474 2.37 -14.74 12.85
N LEU A 475 3.57 -14.15 12.89
CA LEU A 475 3.83 -12.98 13.73
C LEU A 475 3.03 -11.75 13.28
N SER A 476 2.87 -11.55 11.96
CA SER A 476 2.08 -10.45 11.41
C SER A 476 0.59 -10.63 11.71
N PHE A 477 0.10 -11.88 11.58
CA PHE A 477 -1.28 -12.24 11.89
C PHE A 477 -1.59 -12.08 13.39
N TYR A 478 -0.70 -12.52 14.26
CA TYR A 478 -0.79 -12.30 15.69
C TYR A 478 -0.80 -10.81 16.05
N HIS A 479 0.14 -10.05 15.48
CA HIS A 479 0.35 -8.64 15.81
C HIS A 479 -0.89 -7.78 15.52
N ASP A 480 -1.66 -8.10 14.49
CA ASP A 480 -2.90 -7.40 14.12
C ASP A 480 -4.16 -8.27 14.25
N SER A 481 -4.14 -9.24 15.14
CA SER A 481 -5.29 -10.12 15.42
C SER A 481 -6.57 -9.36 15.81
N ASN A 482 -6.44 -8.23 16.52
CA ASN A 482 -7.56 -7.33 16.83
C ASN A 482 -8.27 -6.79 15.57
N GLY A 483 -7.55 -6.68 14.44
CA GLY A 483 -8.08 -6.23 13.16
C GLY A 483 -9.14 -7.16 12.57
N LEU A 484 -9.10 -8.45 12.91
CA LEU A 484 -10.07 -9.45 12.43
C LEU A 484 -11.51 -9.16 12.87
N LEU A 485 -11.69 -8.34 13.91
CA LEU A 485 -13.01 -7.85 14.30
C LEU A 485 -13.73 -7.07 13.17
N ALA A 486 -12.97 -6.53 12.22
CA ALA A 486 -13.52 -5.81 11.08
C ALA A 486 -14.28 -6.72 10.09
N VAL A 487 -14.02 -8.03 10.06
CA VAL A 487 -14.73 -8.99 9.17
C VAL A 487 -16.26 -8.85 9.35
N ASP A 488 -16.75 -9.07 10.57
CA ASP A 488 -18.19 -8.96 10.86
C ASP A 488 -18.66 -7.50 10.93
N ARG A 489 -17.85 -6.61 11.54
CA ARG A 489 -18.27 -5.20 11.76
C ARG A 489 -18.34 -4.37 10.49
N CYS A 490 -17.52 -4.69 9.49
CA CYS A 490 -17.41 -3.96 8.24
C CYS A 490 -17.91 -4.79 7.04
N GLY A 491 -18.33 -6.05 7.26
CA GLY A 491 -18.92 -6.89 6.23
C GLY A 491 -17.95 -7.28 5.12
N VAL A 492 -16.68 -7.53 5.46
CA VAL A 492 -15.63 -7.87 4.50
C VAL A 492 -15.23 -9.33 4.68
N ASP A 493 -15.41 -10.11 3.62
CA ASP A 493 -14.96 -11.51 3.57
C ASP A 493 -13.55 -11.61 2.97
N ALA A 494 -12.75 -12.55 3.48
CA ALA A 494 -11.40 -12.79 3.00
C ALA A 494 -11.03 -14.28 3.04
N THR A 495 -10.22 -14.72 2.09
CA THR A 495 -9.41 -15.93 2.25
C THR A 495 -8.06 -15.54 2.85
N ILE A 496 -7.80 -15.96 4.08
CA ILE A 496 -6.55 -15.69 4.80
C ILE A 496 -5.64 -16.92 4.69
N VAL A 497 -4.52 -16.77 4.01
CA VAL A 497 -3.44 -17.76 3.91
C VAL A 497 -2.40 -17.44 4.97
N LEU A 498 -2.34 -18.27 6.00
CA LEU A 498 -1.46 -18.11 7.16
C LEU A 498 -0.26 -19.05 7.03
N LEU A 499 0.92 -18.47 6.80
CA LEU A 499 2.20 -19.17 6.79
C LEU A 499 2.75 -19.17 8.21
N ASP A 500 2.70 -20.32 8.86
CA ASP A 500 3.13 -20.50 10.25
C ASP A 500 4.46 -21.24 10.30
N ASN A 501 5.53 -20.51 10.59
CA ASN A 501 6.87 -21.08 10.82
C ASN A 501 7.34 -20.91 12.26
N ASP A 502 6.40 -20.64 13.18
CA ASP A 502 6.61 -20.42 14.61
C ASP A 502 7.73 -19.38 14.87
N GLY A 503 7.64 -18.20 14.27
CA GLY A 503 8.50 -17.06 14.56
C GLY A 503 8.93 -16.21 13.37
N GLY A 504 10.06 -15.54 13.53
CA GLY A 504 10.67 -14.67 12.54
C GLY A 504 11.51 -15.44 11.53
N GLY A 505 10.90 -16.33 10.73
CA GLY A 505 11.63 -17.20 9.77
C GLY A 505 12.57 -16.45 8.80
N ILE A 506 12.33 -15.17 8.53
CA ILE A 506 13.25 -14.32 7.75
C ILE A 506 14.67 -14.24 8.32
N PHE A 507 14.83 -14.30 9.64
CA PHE A 507 16.13 -14.13 10.28
C PHE A 507 17.07 -15.31 10.01
N GLN A 508 16.54 -16.46 9.57
CA GLN A 508 17.34 -17.58 9.07
C GLN A 508 18.19 -17.19 7.85
N LYS A 509 17.77 -16.17 7.07
CA LYS A 509 18.55 -15.64 5.92
C LYS A 509 19.67 -14.68 6.32
N LEU A 510 19.75 -14.28 7.58
CA LEU A 510 20.73 -13.31 8.04
C LEU A 510 21.91 -14.01 8.71
N PRO A 511 23.14 -13.47 8.63
CA PRO A 511 24.30 -14.05 9.30
C PRO A 511 24.15 -14.25 10.81
N ILE A 512 23.18 -13.60 11.46
CA ILE A 512 22.88 -13.79 12.88
C ILE A 512 22.39 -15.20 13.22
N ALA A 513 21.88 -15.97 12.23
CA ALA A 513 21.44 -17.36 12.39
C ALA A 513 22.54 -18.30 12.92
N ASP A 514 23.81 -18.01 12.64
CA ASP A 514 24.96 -18.81 13.10
C ASP A 514 25.31 -18.60 14.59
N PHE A 515 24.64 -17.68 15.28
CA PHE A 515 25.01 -17.25 16.64
C PHE A 515 23.99 -17.72 17.68
N GLU A 516 24.20 -18.92 18.23
CA GLU A 516 23.33 -19.51 19.26
C GLU A 516 24.05 -19.67 20.62
N PRO A 517 23.55 -19.03 21.70
CA PRO A 517 22.67 -17.84 21.74
C PRO A 517 23.36 -16.58 21.15
N PRO A 518 22.64 -15.53 20.71
CA PRO A 518 21.27 -15.14 21.09
C PRO A 518 20.18 -15.33 20.02
N PHE A 519 20.44 -16.02 18.92
CA PHE A 519 19.55 -16.07 17.75
C PHE A 519 18.12 -16.51 18.06
N THR A 520 17.93 -17.71 18.62
CA THR A 520 16.58 -18.27 18.83
C THR A 520 15.73 -17.37 19.73
N ASP A 521 16.28 -16.89 20.84
CA ASP A 521 15.52 -16.13 21.84
C ASP A 521 15.20 -14.69 21.44
N GLN A 522 16.00 -14.06 20.58
CA GLN A 522 15.93 -12.61 20.31
C GLN A 522 15.59 -12.24 18.87
N PHE A 523 15.65 -13.20 17.94
CA PHE A 523 15.40 -12.96 16.52
C PHE A 523 14.32 -13.90 16.00
N GLU A 524 14.56 -15.22 16.04
CA GLU A 524 13.55 -16.18 15.58
C GLU A 524 12.30 -16.12 16.48
N THR A 525 12.49 -16.06 17.79
CA THR A 525 11.42 -15.87 18.80
C THR A 525 10.23 -16.83 18.66
N PRO A 526 10.44 -18.16 18.69
CA PRO A 526 9.32 -19.11 18.60
C PRO A 526 8.28 -18.89 19.70
N HIS A 527 7.01 -18.96 19.32
CA HIS A 527 5.91 -18.48 20.17
C HIS A 527 4.98 -19.58 20.68
N GLY A 528 4.90 -20.73 19.99
CA GLY A 528 4.03 -21.84 20.34
C GLY A 528 2.53 -21.47 20.39
N LEU A 529 2.10 -20.47 19.62
CA LEU A 529 0.70 -20.03 19.57
C LEU A 529 -0.15 -20.98 18.72
N GLU A 530 -1.42 -21.09 19.10
CA GLU A 530 -2.44 -21.82 18.35
C GLU A 530 -3.43 -20.83 17.77
N PHE A 531 -3.58 -20.80 16.44
CA PHE A 531 -4.42 -19.81 15.76
C PHE A 531 -5.89 -20.22 15.58
N GLU A 532 -6.22 -21.51 15.71
CA GLU A 532 -7.61 -21.98 15.64
C GLU A 532 -8.52 -21.33 16.71
N PRO A 533 -8.13 -21.24 18.00
CA PRO A 533 -8.92 -20.52 18.99
C PRO A 533 -9.07 -19.02 18.69
N LEU A 534 -8.08 -18.42 18.03
CA LEU A 534 -8.12 -17.01 17.62
C LEU A 534 -9.13 -16.81 16.49
N ALA A 535 -9.12 -17.67 15.47
CA ALA A 535 -10.12 -17.67 14.41
C ALA A 535 -11.54 -17.86 14.99
N ALA A 536 -11.70 -18.81 15.93
CA ALA A 536 -12.98 -19.05 16.60
C ALA A 536 -13.48 -17.85 17.41
N LEU A 537 -12.59 -17.04 18.01
CA LEU A 537 -12.96 -15.81 18.72
C LEU A 537 -13.69 -14.81 17.80
N TYR A 538 -13.28 -14.72 16.54
CA TYR A 538 -13.88 -13.83 15.53
C TYR A 538 -14.91 -14.53 14.64
N GLY A 539 -15.20 -15.81 14.90
CA GLY A 539 -16.17 -16.58 14.12
C GLY A 539 -15.69 -16.97 12.72
N LEU A 540 -14.38 -17.00 12.49
CA LEU A 540 -13.80 -17.38 11.20
C LEU A 540 -13.71 -18.90 11.08
N GLU A 541 -13.89 -19.43 9.87
CA GLU A 541 -13.56 -20.82 9.59
C GLU A 541 -12.03 -20.99 9.63
N PHE A 542 -11.54 -22.10 10.20
CA PHE A 542 -10.12 -22.39 10.29
C PHE A 542 -9.83 -23.79 9.80
N GLU A 543 -8.79 -23.93 8.99
CA GLU A 543 -8.33 -25.21 8.48
C GLU A 543 -6.81 -25.26 8.47
N ARG A 544 -6.25 -26.31 9.08
CA ARG A 544 -4.84 -26.67 8.87
C ARG A 544 -4.73 -27.45 7.57
N VAL A 545 -3.88 -26.96 6.67
CA VAL A 545 -3.72 -27.51 5.34
C VAL A 545 -2.27 -27.94 5.15
N ALA A 546 -2.06 -29.19 4.73
CA ALA A 546 -0.74 -29.63 4.30
C ALA A 546 -0.34 -28.89 3.01
N PRO A 547 0.92 -28.45 2.85
CA PRO A 547 1.35 -27.72 1.66
C PRO A 547 0.99 -28.40 0.33
N ALA A 548 1.06 -29.74 0.25
CA ALA A 548 0.67 -30.50 -0.94
C ALA A 548 -0.85 -30.43 -1.27
N ASP A 549 -1.70 -30.19 -0.28
CA ASP A 549 -3.16 -30.07 -0.42
C ASP A 549 -3.63 -28.62 -0.62
N PHE A 550 -2.72 -27.64 -0.53
CA PHE A 550 -3.04 -26.21 -0.49
C PHE A 550 -3.88 -25.75 -1.68
N ALA A 551 -3.48 -26.08 -2.90
CA ALA A 551 -4.19 -25.65 -4.11
C ALA A 551 -5.67 -26.09 -4.13
N THR A 552 -5.99 -27.23 -3.52
CA THR A 552 -7.37 -27.71 -3.40
C THR A 552 -8.13 -26.96 -2.32
N ALA A 553 -7.52 -26.75 -1.16
CA ALA A 553 -8.13 -26.00 -0.06
C ALA A 553 -8.37 -24.53 -0.44
N TYR A 554 -7.42 -23.92 -1.14
CA TYR A 554 -7.47 -22.53 -1.60
C TYR A 554 -8.63 -22.29 -2.56
N ARG A 555 -8.74 -23.08 -3.63
CA ARG A 555 -9.89 -23.00 -4.57
C ARG A 555 -11.23 -23.18 -3.86
N ARG A 556 -11.31 -24.12 -2.91
CA ARG A 556 -12.53 -24.32 -2.11
C ARG A 556 -12.85 -23.11 -1.23
N SER A 557 -11.83 -22.45 -0.67
CA SER A 557 -12.00 -21.25 0.15
C SER A 557 -12.55 -20.09 -0.68
N LEU A 558 -11.99 -19.85 -1.87
CA LEU A 558 -12.41 -18.79 -2.79
C LEU A 558 -13.89 -18.91 -3.24
N GLU A 559 -14.45 -20.13 -3.23
CA GLU A 559 -15.86 -20.39 -3.59
C GLU A 559 -16.81 -20.29 -2.39
N ARG A 560 -16.30 -20.10 -1.17
CA ARG A 560 -17.11 -20.04 0.06
C ARG A 560 -17.38 -18.60 0.48
N ALA A 561 -18.56 -18.41 1.07
CA ALA A 561 -18.90 -17.16 1.76
C ALA A 561 -18.31 -17.14 3.17
N GLY A 562 -18.13 -15.95 3.75
CA GLY A 562 -17.47 -15.79 5.03
C GLY A 562 -15.95 -15.77 4.89
N THR A 563 -15.27 -15.49 6.00
CA THR A 563 -13.81 -15.51 6.06
C THR A 563 -13.28 -16.88 6.51
N GLN A 564 -12.31 -17.41 5.77
CA GLN A 564 -11.60 -18.65 6.10
C GLN A 564 -10.11 -18.37 6.34
N VAL A 565 -9.52 -19.08 7.30
CA VAL A 565 -8.09 -19.10 7.56
C VAL A 565 -7.53 -20.47 7.17
N LEU A 566 -6.69 -20.50 6.14
CA LEU A 566 -5.93 -21.67 5.71
C LEU A 566 -4.53 -21.57 6.32
N ALA A 567 -4.28 -22.32 7.38
CA ALA A 567 -3.01 -22.33 8.09
C ALA A 567 -2.10 -23.45 7.57
N LEU A 568 -0.86 -23.10 7.23
CA LEU A 568 0.16 -24.01 6.74
C LEU A 568 1.40 -23.91 7.62
N GLU A 569 1.78 -25.04 8.22
CA GLU A 569 2.93 -25.13 9.12
C GLU A 569 4.21 -25.45 8.34
N PHE A 570 5.30 -24.76 8.66
CA PHE A 570 6.61 -24.97 8.04
C PHE A 570 7.75 -24.94 9.07
N ASP A 571 8.86 -25.60 8.74
CA ASP A 571 10.13 -25.44 9.46
C ASP A 571 10.95 -24.35 8.77
N SER A 572 11.29 -23.27 9.50
CA SER A 572 11.98 -22.09 8.99
C SER A 572 13.32 -22.43 8.32
N GLN A 573 14.08 -23.38 8.88
CA GLN A 573 15.38 -23.81 8.36
C GLN A 573 15.25 -24.66 7.09
N ALA A 574 14.32 -25.62 7.05
CA ALA A 574 14.00 -26.40 5.86
C ALA A 574 13.54 -25.49 4.72
N ASN A 575 12.71 -24.51 5.03
CA ASN A 575 12.27 -23.45 4.12
C ASN A 575 13.45 -22.70 3.49
N HIS A 576 14.45 -22.30 4.30
CA HIS A 576 15.61 -21.60 3.78
C HIS A 576 16.46 -22.50 2.87
N ARG A 577 16.77 -23.72 3.32
CA ARG A 577 17.53 -24.71 2.53
C ARG A 577 16.85 -25.01 1.20
N ARG A 578 15.52 -25.13 1.20
CA ARG A 578 14.77 -25.39 -0.03
C ARG A 578 14.91 -24.25 -1.06
N ARG A 579 14.95 -22.99 -0.61
CA ARG A 579 15.19 -21.84 -1.49
C ARG A 579 16.62 -21.87 -2.06
N GLU A 580 17.63 -22.21 -1.25
CA GLU A 580 19.02 -22.35 -1.71
C GLU A 580 19.20 -23.49 -2.72
N GLU A 581 18.50 -24.61 -2.53
CA GLU A 581 18.48 -25.73 -3.48
C GLU A 581 17.89 -25.32 -4.83
N LEU A 582 16.78 -24.56 -4.82
CA LEU A 582 16.17 -24.05 -6.05
C LEU A 582 17.11 -23.05 -6.76
N GLU A 583 17.79 -22.20 -6.00
CA GLU A 583 18.82 -21.29 -6.51
C GLU A 583 19.97 -22.05 -7.17
N THR A 584 20.54 -23.05 -6.49
CA THR A 584 21.62 -23.89 -7.03
C THR A 584 21.19 -24.62 -8.31
N ARG A 585 19.94 -25.11 -8.36
CA ARG A 585 19.38 -25.76 -9.56
C ARG A 585 19.25 -24.77 -10.72
N LEU A 586 18.84 -23.53 -10.45
CA LEU A 586 18.76 -22.47 -11.44
C LEU A 586 20.16 -22.09 -11.96
N GLU A 587 21.14 -21.87 -11.08
CA GLU A 587 22.53 -21.62 -11.48
C GLU A 587 23.08 -22.72 -12.40
N ALA A 588 22.79 -23.99 -12.07
CA ALA A 588 23.16 -25.12 -12.92
C ALA A 588 22.44 -25.09 -14.28
N ALA A 589 21.15 -24.73 -14.31
CA ALA A 589 20.39 -24.60 -15.56
C ALA A 589 20.93 -23.47 -16.45
N LEU A 590 21.31 -22.32 -15.86
CA LEU A 590 21.86 -21.17 -16.58
C LEU A 590 23.29 -21.40 -17.12
N THR A 591 24.02 -22.39 -16.60
CA THR A 591 25.41 -22.70 -16.99
C THR A 591 25.57 -23.89 -17.94
N THR A 592 24.49 -24.65 -18.19
CA THR A 592 24.54 -25.90 -18.98
C THR A 592 24.33 -25.68 -20.49
N ASP A 593 24.00 -24.46 -20.91
CA ASP A 593 23.94 -24.00 -22.30
C ASP A 593 24.98 -22.90 -22.57
#